data_AF-U9SZB5-F1
#
_entry.id   AF-U9SZB5-F1
#
_cell.length_a   1.000
_cell.length_b   1.000
_cell.length_c   1.000
_cell.angle_alpha   90.00
_cell.angle_beta   90.00
_cell.angle_gamma   90.00
#
_symmetry.space_group_name_H-M   'P 1'
#
loop_
_entity.id
_entity.type
_entity.pdbx_description
1 polymer ?
#
loop_
_entity_poly.entity_id
_entity_poly.type
_entity_poly.pdbx_seq_one_letter_code
_entity_poly.pdbx_strand_id
1 'polypeptide(L)'
;MILTNDSSTSKDPLVICYCCWSRAVIKVNLRFYLNKDECKIPHSSSSFTLLRQAIKEKFEKLEKTEITDLYFEYFHGNSKKREIVENEFHFNMLVNNIQLNNKQEHTINYLKVQVKGKKAYDTLSEASPLLESNKLDDFVKQLKKKCYAFQAITSNKATIHKFN
;
A
#
# COMPACT_ATOMS: atom_id res chain seq x y z
N MET A 1 38.41 -40.65 -37.64
CA MET A 1 37.10 -41.25 -38.00
C MET A 1 36.47 -41.73 -36.71
N ILE A 2 35.31 -41.28 -36.23
CA ILE A 2 34.26 -40.40 -36.73
C ILE A 2 33.80 -39.60 -35.50
N LEU A 3 33.67 -38.28 -35.64
CA LEU A 3 32.94 -37.42 -34.70
C LEU A 3 31.46 -37.79 -34.82
N THR A 4 30.88 -38.42 -33.81
CA THR A 4 29.42 -38.58 -33.73
C THR A 4 28.85 -37.39 -33.00
N ASN A 5 28.19 -36.52 -33.78
CA ASN A 5 27.30 -35.47 -33.31
C ASN A 5 26.11 -36.11 -32.59
N ASP A 6 26.13 -36.12 -31.27
CA ASP A 6 24.93 -36.42 -30.49
C ASP A 6 24.10 -35.15 -30.34
N SER A 7 23.23 -34.93 -31.32
CA SER A 7 22.12 -33.99 -31.26
C SER A 7 21.10 -34.48 -30.22
N SER A 8 21.35 -34.26 -28.93
CA SER A 8 20.28 -34.40 -27.93
C SER A 8 19.46 -33.11 -27.91
N THR A 9 18.35 -33.13 -28.65
CA THR A 9 17.25 -32.20 -28.41
C THR A 9 16.74 -32.55 -27.01
N SER A 10 17.15 -31.80 -25.99
CA SER A 10 16.62 -31.94 -24.63
C SER A 10 15.14 -31.58 -24.67
N LYS A 11 14.28 -32.59 -24.85
CA LYS A 11 12.84 -32.45 -25.11
C LYS A 11 12.06 -31.88 -23.93
N ASP A 12 12.68 -31.80 -22.76
CA ASP A 12 12.11 -31.16 -21.57
C ASP A 12 13.22 -30.32 -20.91
N PRO A 13 13.10 -28.99 -20.83
CA PRO A 13 13.96 -28.26 -19.92
C PRO A 13 13.66 -28.77 -18.51
N LEU A 14 14.69 -29.21 -17.78
CA LEU A 14 14.57 -29.45 -16.34
C LEU A 14 14.22 -28.13 -15.67
N VAL A 15 12.92 -27.84 -15.56
CA VAL A 15 12.41 -26.73 -14.76
C VAL A 15 12.56 -27.17 -13.30
N ILE A 16 13.71 -26.83 -12.71
CA ILE A 16 13.94 -27.01 -11.28
C ILE A 16 13.08 -25.97 -10.56
N CYS A 17 11.82 -26.31 -10.31
CA CYS A 17 10.96 -25.60 -9.37
C CYS A 17 11.44 -25.93 -7.96
N TYR A 18 12.31 -25.10 -7.39
CA TYR A 18 12.59 -25.17 -5.96
C TYR A 18 11.26 -25.00 -5.22
N CYS A 19 10.82 -26.04 -4.50
CA CYS A 19 9.68 -25.98 -3.61
C CYS A 19 10.04 -25.03 -2.45
N CYS A 20 9.82 -23.73 -2.64
CA CYS A 20 9.85 -22.72 -1.57
C CYS A 20 8.57 -22.87 -0.74
N TRP A 21 8.40 -24.03 -0.07
CA TRP A 21 7.32 -24.24 0.89
C TRP A 21 7.70 -23.58 2.21
N SER A 22 7.76 -22.25 2.21
CA SER A 22 7.51 -21.55 3.45
C SER A 22 6.02 -21.69 3.72
N ARG A 23 5.65 -22.35 4.83
CA ARG A 23 4.27 -22.30 5.36
C ARG A 23 3.89 -20.88 5.79
N ALA A 24 4.83 -19.94 5.73
CA ALA A 24 4.58 -18.58 6.09
C ALA A 24 3.57 -17.92 5.15
N VAL A 25 2.71 -17.12 5.77
CA VAL A 25 1.70 -16.32 5.08
C VAL A 25 2.07 -14.85 5.26
N ILE A 26 1.91 -14.04 4.23
CA ILE A 26 2.06 -12.60 4.33
C ILE A 26 0.66 -12.01 4.48
N LYS A 27 0.39 -11.44 5.66
CA LYS A 27 -0.81 -10.66 5.94
C LYS A 27 -0.52 -9.19 5.63
N VAL A 28 -1.32 -8.59 4.78
CA VAL A 28 -1.12 -7.20 4.33
C VAL A 28 -2.37 -6.38 4.62
N ASN A 29 -2.20 -5.34 5.42
CA ASN A 29 -3.21 -4.31 5.62
C ASN A 29 -3.05 -3.23 4.55
N LEU A 30 -4.02 -3.15 3.67
CA LEU A 30 -4.04 -2.31 2.49
C LEU A 30 -4.76 -1.00 2.77
N ARG A 31 -4.27 0.07 2.17
CA ARG A 31 -4.97 1.35 2.11
C ARG A 31 -4.97 1.90 0.71
N PHE A 32 -6.16 2.17 0.19
CA PHE A 32 -6.34 2.85 -1.09
C PHE A 32 -7.29 4.02 -0.88
N TYR A 33 -6.77 5.25 -1.02
CA TYR A 33 -7.46 6.47 -0.60
C TYR A 33 -7.92 6.41 0.88
N LEU A 34 -9.23 6.52 1.09
CA LEU A 34 -9.88 6.43 2.40
C LEU A 34 -10.25 4.98 2.77
N ASN A 35 -10.23 4.07 1.80
CA ASN A 35 -10.63 2.68 1.99
C ASN A 35 -9.49 1.86 2.58
N LYS A 36 -9.84 0.99 3.52
CA LYS A 36 -8.95 0.03 4.15
C LYS A 36 -9.46 -1.37 3.85
N ASP A 37 -8.55 -2.27 3.58
CA ASP A 37 -8.84 -3.69 3.41
C ASP A 37 -7.65 -4.52 3.90
N GLU A 38 -7.79 -5.82 3.98
CA GLU A 38 -6.76 -6.78 4.34
C GLU A 38 -6.74 -7.92 3.33
N CYS A 39 -5.56 -8.37 2.93
CA CYS A 39 -5.40 -9.62 2.19
C CYS A 39 -4.33 -10.52 2.82
N LYS A 40 -4.45 -11.82 2.57
CA LYS A 40 -3.44 -12.82 2.92
C LYS A 40 -2.95 -13.49 1.64
N ILE A 41 -1.64 -13.59 1.50
CA ILE A 41 -0.99 -14.23 0.35
C ILE A 41 0.07 -15.22 0.85
N PRO A 42 0.33 -16.32 0.13
CA PRO A 42 1.43 -17.22 0.48
C PRO A 42 2.78 -16.53 0.31
N HIS A 43 3.75 -16.85 1.18
CA HIS A 43 5.13 -16.40 0.99
C HIS A 43 5.83 -17.28 -0.06
N SER A 44 5.76 -16.85 -1.32
CA SER A 44 6.36 -17.50 -2.48
C SER A 44 7.17 -16.52 -3.34
N SER A 45 7.89 -17.05 -4.34
CA SER A 45 8.54 -16.29 -5.42
C SER A 45 7.57 -15.60 -6.39
N SER A 46 6.29 -15.52 -6.03
CA SER A 46 5.24 -14.85 -6.80
C SER A 46 4.34 -13.99 -5.91
N SER A 47 4.73 -13.80 -4.64
CA SER A 47 3.96 -13.06 -3.64
C SER A 47 3.60 -11.65 -4.13
N PHE A 48 4.52 -10.97 -4.79
CA PHE A 48 4.28 -9.61 -5.27
C PHE A 48 3.20 -9.54 -6.36
N THR A 49 3.18 -10.50 -7.27
CA THR A 49 2.16 -10.62 -8.31
C THR A 49 0.81 -10.99 -7.69
N LEU A 50 0.79 -11.94 -6.75
CA LEU A 50 -0.41 -12.34 -6.03
C LEU A 50 -1.01 -11.18 -5.23
N LEU A 51 -0.17 -10.34 -4.62
CA LEU A 51 -0.61 -9.12 -3.93
C LEU A 51 -1.34 -8.17 -4.88
N ARG A 52 -0.75 -7.88 -6.04
CA ARG A 52 -1.37 -6.98 -7.03
C ARG A 52 -2.70 -7.52 -7.53
N GLN A 53 -2.81 -8.83 -7.75
CA GLN A 53 -4.06 -9.47 -8.14
C GLN A 53 -5.12 -9.36 -7.04
N ALA A 54 -4.78 -9.70 -5.79
CA ALA A 54 -5.69 -9.61 -4.65
C ALA A 54 -6.21 -8.16 -4.43
N ILE A 55 -5.38 -7.16 -4.72
CA ILE A 55 -5.76 -5.74 -4.63
C ILE A 55 -6.80 -5.37 -5.70
N LYS A 56 -6.67 -5.88 -6.92
CA LYS A 56 -7.65 -5.62 -7.99
C LYS A 56 -9.01 -6.25 -7.68
N GLU A 57 -9.00 -7.44 -7.09
CA GLU A 57 -10.22 -8.13 -6.66
C GLU A 57 -10.92 -7.39 -5.50
N LYS A 58 -10.15 -6.72 -4.63
CA LYS A 58 -10.68 -6.00 -3.46
C LYS A 58 -11.15 -4.58 -3.74
N PHE A 59 -10.47 -3.87 -4.64
CA PHE A 59 -10.80 -2.49 -4.96
C PHE A 59 -11.34 -2.40 -6.39
N GLU A 60 -12.66 -2.36 -6.53
CA GLU A 60 -13.36 -2.23 -7.84
C GLU A 60 -12.80 -1.08 -8.69
N LYS A 61 -12.43 0.03 -8.05
CA LYS A 61 -11.80 1.20 -8.70
C LYS A 61 -10.48 0.89 -9.41
N LEU A 62 -9.84 -0.24 -9.09
CA LEU A 62 -8.57 -0.69 -9.66
C LEU A 62 -8.74 -1.79 -10.71
N GLU A 63 -9.96 -2.27 -10.97
CA GLU A 63 -10.23 -3.37 -11.90
C GLU A 63 -9.67 -3.09 -13.31
N LYS A 64 -9.91 -1.87 -13.81
CA LYS A 64 -9.46 -1.41 -15.14
C LYS A 64 -8.00 -0.97 -15.19
N THR A 65 -7.31 -0.92 -14.05
CA THR A 65 -5.90 -0.49 -13.99
C THR A 65 -4.99 -1.65 -14.38
N GLU A 66 -3.93 -1.37 -15.14
CA GLU A 66 -2.91 -2.37 -15.43
C GLU A 66 -2.18 -2.79 -14.15
N ILE A 67 -1.93 -4.08 -14.01
CA ILE A 67 -1.27 -4.65 -12.83
C ILE A 67 0.14 -4.05 -12.64
N THR A 68 0.82 -3.73 -13.74
CA THR A 68 2.15 -3.13 -13.83
C THR A 68 2.22 -1.68 -13.32
N ASP A 69 1.09 -0.97 -13.33
CA ASP A 69 0.99 0.41 -12.85
C ASP A 69 0.81 0.50 -11.34
N LEU A 70 0.49 -0.60 -10.67
CA LEU A 70 0.32 -0.64 -9.23
C LEU A 70 1.69 -0.65 -8.53
N TYR A 71 1.94 0.34 -7.71
CA TYR A 71 3.07 0.38 -6.80
C TYR A 71 2.62 0.72 -5.38
N PHE A 72 3.51 0.54 -4.41
CA PHE A 72 3.13 0.67 -3.01
C PHE A 72 4.06 1.60 -2.24
N GLU A 73 3.49 2.29 -1.26
CA GLU A 73 4.21 3.05 -0.26
C GLU A 73 4.05 2.35 1.08
N TYR A 74 5.16 1.90 1.66
CA TYR A 74 5.21 1.35 3.01
C TYR A 74 5.68 2.41 4.00
N PHE A 75 5.04 2.45 5.16
CA PHE A 75 5.38 3.38 6.25
C PHE A 75 5.82 2.59 7.46
N HIS A 76 7.07 2.81 7.88
CA HIS A 76 7.64 2.07 8.99
C HIS A 76 7.21 2.71 10.32
N GLY A 77 6.09 2.27 10.87
CA GLY A 77 5.58 2.70 12.19
C GLY A 77 5.50 4.22 12.34
N ASN A 78 6.00 4.75 13.46
CA ASN A 78 6.00 6.19 13.76
C ASN A 78 7.07 6.98 12.99
N SER A 79 7.87 6.33 12.15
CA SER A 79 8.88 7.04 11.37
C SER A 79 8.23 7.72 10.15
N LYS A 80 8.70 8.93 9.83
CA LYS A 80 8.32 9.62 8.58
C LYS A 80 8.99 9.03 7.33
N LYS A 81 9.78 7.95 7.48
CA LYS A 81 10.45 7.30 6.35
C LYS A 81 9.44 6.48 5.56
N ARG A 82 9.31 6.83 4.29
CA ARG A 82 8.50 6.11 3.31
C ARG A 82 9.42 5.24 2.46
N GLU A 83 9.02 3.99 2.25
CA GLU A 83 9.70 3.07 1.35
C GLU A 83 8.81 2.80 0.14
N ILE A 84 9.40 2.79 -1.05
CA ILE A 84 8.70 2.61 -2.31
C ILE A 84 8.88 1.16 -2.77
N VAL A 85 7.78 0.45 -2.93
CA VAL A 85 7.75 -0.95 -3.36
C VAL A 85 7.15 -1.02 -4.76
N GLU A 86 8.03 -1.07 -5.77
CA GLU A 86 7.67 -1.03 -7.19
C GLU A 86 7.83 -2.36 -7.91
N ASN A 87 8.68 -3.23 -7.36
CA ASN A 87 9.03 -4.52 -7.94
C ASN A 87 9.12 -5.59 -6.84
N GLU A 88 9.24 -6.84 -7.28
CA GLU A 88 9.31 -8.01 -6.40
C GLU A 88 10.55 -7.98 -5.47
N PHE A 89 11.68 -7.46 -5.94
CA PHE A 89 12.88 -7.33 -5.12
C PHE A 89 12.64 -6.43 -3.89
N HIS A 90 12.03 -5.26 -4.07
CA HIS A 90 11.67 -4.37 -2.95
C HIS A 90 10.69 -5.04 -1.99
N PHE A 91 9.72 -5.78 -2.53
CA PHE A 91 8.73 -6.47 -1.72
C PHE A 91 9.36 -7.58 -0.86
N ASN A 92 10.25 -8.37 -1.44
CA ASN A 92 10.95 -9.43 -0.73
C ASN A 92 11.88 -8.86 0.35
N MET A 93 12.58 -7.75 0.06
CA MET A 93 13.36 -7.02 1.07
C MET A 93 12.48 -6.56 2.24
N LEU A 94 11.30 -5.99 1.95
CA LEU A 94 10.35 -5.56 2.97
C LEU A 94 9.88 -6.74 3.84
N VAL A 95 9.47 -7.85 3.23
CA VAL A 95 8.97 -9.04 3.95
C VAL A 95 10.07 -9.68 4.81
N ASN A 96 11.29 -9.78 4.28
CA ASN A 96 12.43 -10.35 5.01
C ASN A 96 12.83 -9.53 6.25
N ASN A 97 12.60 -8.22 6.22
CA ASN A 97 12.85 -7.34 7.37
C ASN A 97 11.79 -7.47 8.47
N ILE A 98 10.66 -8.15 8.20
CA ILE A 98 9.57 -8.34 9.16
C ILE A 98 9.70 -9.70 9.82
N GLN A 99 9.81 -9.71 11.15
CA GLN A 99 9.84 -10.94 11.92
C GLN A 99 8.53 -11.72 11.78
N LEU A 100 8.66 -13.05 11.67
CA LEU A 100 7.53 -13.97 11.73
C LEU A 100 6.87 -13.88 13.10
N ASN A 101 5.54 -13.76 13.11
CA ASN A 101 4.78 -13.85 14.34
C ASN A 101 4.59 -15.32 14.77
N ASN A 102 3.99 -15.52 15.96
CA ASN A 102 3.70 -16.85 16.51
C ASN A 102 2.78 -17.71 15.63
N LYS A 103 2.09 -17.13 14.65
CA LYS A 103 1.21 -17.80 13.70
C LYS A 103 1.90 -18.14 12.36
N GLN A 104 3.22 -17.96 12.29
CA GLN A 104 3.99 -18.05 11.04
C GLN A 104 3.53 -17.04 9.98
N GLU A 105 3.11 -15.84 10.39
CA GLU A 105 2.71 -14.78 9.46
C GLU A 105 3.69 -13.60 9.48
N HIS A 106 4.10 -13.13 8.31
CA HIS A 106 4.69 -11.80 8.14
C HIS A 106 3.56 -10.78 8.06
N THR A 107 3.49 -9.83 8.99
CA THR A 107 2.40 -8.83 9.03
C THR A 107 2.90 -7.47 8.56
N ILE A 108 2.43 -7.04 7.39
CA ILE A 108 2.62 -5.68 6.87
C ILE A 108 1.46 -4.81 7.36
N ASN A 109 1.73 -3.98 8.38
CA ASN A 109 0.69 -3.23 9.07
C ASN A 109 0.05 -2.10 8.26
N TYR A 110 0.79 -1.54 7.30
CA TYR A 110 0.31 -0.41 6.50
C TYR A 110 1.00 -0.38 5.13
N LEU A 111 0.28 -0.83 4.12
CA LEU A 111 0.72 -0.76 2.73
C LEU A 111 -0.27 0.11 1.93
N LYS A 112 0.20 1.27 1.49
CA LYS A 112 -0.61 2.20 0.71
C LYS A 112 -0.48 1.89 -0.77
N VAL A 113 -1.61 1.65 -1.42
CA VAL A 113 -1.71 1.35 -2.85
C VAL A 113 -1.70 2.66 -3.64
N GLN A 114 -0.89 2.68 -4.69
CA GLN A 114 -0.73 3.81 -5.60
C GLN A 114 -0.75 3.32 -7.04
N VAL A 115 -1.12 4.22 -7.96
CA VAL A 115 -1.19 3.96 -9.40
C VAL A 115 -0.27 4.92 -10.12
N LYS A 116 0.64 4.41 -10.94
CA LYS A 116 1.54 5.25 -11.75
C LYS A 116 0.72 6.19 -12.63
N GLY A 117 1.19 7.43 -12.75
CA GLY A 117 0.55 8.45 -13.59
C GLY A 117 -0.79 8.99 -13.09
N LYS A 118 -1.36 8.50 -11.98
CA LYS A 118 -2.59 9.06 -11.39
C LYS A 118 -2.28 9.79 -10.09
N LYS A 119 -2.66 11.06 -9.99
CA LYS A 119 -2.61 11.78 -8.71
C LYS A 119 -3.80 11.37 -7.86
N ALA A 120 -3.66 11.53 -6.55
CA ALA A 120 -4.73 11.19 -5.61
C ALA A 120 -6.02 12.01 -5.80
N TYR A 121 -5.96 13.12 -6.54
CA TYR A 121 -7.09 14.01 -6.79
C TYR A 121 -7.80 13.74 -8.11
N ASP A 122 -7.20 12.99 -9.04
CA ASP A 122 -7.76 12.76 -10.38
C ASP A 122 -8.96 11.79 -10.35
N THR A 123 -9.16 11.07 -9.24
CA THR A 123 -10.29 10.16 -9.00
C THR A 123 -11.31 10.70 -8.00
N LEU A 124 -11.16 11.95 -7.55
CA LEU A 124 -12.31 12.71 -7.03
C LEU A 124 -13.23 12.92 -8.22
N SER A 125 -14.07 11.91 -8.47
CA SER A 125 -15.12 11.96 -9.47
C SER A 125 -15.82 13.30 -9.39
N GLU A 126 -16.08 13.85 -10.58
CA GLU A 126 -16.85 15.05 -10.95
C GLU A 126 -18.26 15.12 -10.30
N ALA A 127 -18.58 14.25 -9.36
CA ALA A 127 -19.76 14.22 -8.52
C ALA A 127 -19.59 15.00 -7.20
N SER A 128 -18.61 15.91 -7.09
CA SER A 128 -18.70 16.92 -6.04
C SER A 128 -19.90 17.81 -6.38
N PRO A 129 -20.98 17.82 -5.59
CA PRO A 129 -22.10 18.71 -5.88
C PRO A 129 -21.53 20.13 -5.93
N LEU A 130 -21.87 20.87 -6.99
CA LEU A 130 -21.58 22.30 -7.07
C LEU A 130 -22.05 22.91 -5.76
N LEU A 131 -21.10 23.37 -4.94
CA LEU A 131 -21.40 24.05 -3.70
C LEU A 131 -22.05 25.36 -4.12
N GLU A 132 -23.37 25.44 -3.96
CA GLU A 132 -24.14 26.66 -4.14
C GLU A 132 -23.43 27.78 -3.35
N SER A 133 -23.19 28.93 -3.98
CA SER A 133 -22.42 30.06 -3.43
C SER A 133 -22.83 30.41 -1.99
N ASN A 134 -24.12 30.28 -1.70
CA ASN A 134 -24.72 30.59 -0.40
C ASN A 134 -24.26 29.63 0.71
N LYS A 135 -23.97 28.36 0.38
CA LYS A 135 -23.45 27.36 1.33
C LYS A 135 -21.94 27.52 1.54
N LEU A 136 -21.22 27.99 0.52
CA LEU A 136 -19.79 28.27 0.60
C LEU A 136 -19.52 29.42 1.58
N ASP A 137 -20.28 30.51 1.47
CA ASP A 137 -20.14 31.67 2.36
C ASP A 137 -20.45 31.32 3.82
N ASP A 138 -21.50 30.51 4.05
CA ASP A 138 -21.83 30.07 5.40
C ASP A 138 -20.75 29.14 5.98
N PHE A 139 -20.18 28.25 5.17
CA PHE A 139 -19.05 27.41 5.55
C PHE A 139 -17.80 28.24 5.89
N VAL A 140 -17.46 29.24 5.07
CA VAL A 140 -16.36 30.17 5.33
C VAL A 140 -16.59 30.95 6.63
N LYS A 141 -17.82 31.41 6.88
CA LYS A 141 -18.20 32.11 8.11
C LYS A 141 -18.06 31.21 9.34
N GLN A 142 -18.48 29.95 9.24
CA GLN A 142 -18.32 28.95 10.29
C GLN A 142 -16.83 28.65 10.57
N LEU A 143 -16.00 28.53 9.53
CA LEU A 143 -14.55 28.34 9.68
C LEU A 143 -13.88 29.54 10.35
N LYS A 144 -14.20 30.77 9.93
CA LYS A 144 -13.68 31.99 10.56
C LYS A 144 -14.05 32.06 12.03
N LYS A 145 -15.31 31.77 12.39
CA LYS A 145 -15.77 31.74 13.79
C LYS A 145 -14.98 30.72 14.63
N LYS A 146 -14.70 29.53 14.08
CA LYS A 146 -13.88 28.52 14.75
C LYS A 146 -12.41 28.96 14.89
N CYS A 147 -11.81 29.57 13.87
CA CYS A 147 -10.46 30.14 13.96
C CYS A 147 -10.34 31.19 15.06
N TYR A 148 -11.32 32.09 15.18
CA TYR A 148 -11.35 33.07 16.29
C TYR A 148 -11.43 32.39 17.66
N ALA A 149 -12.23 31.32 17.79
CA ALA A 149 -12.30 30.56 19.04
C ALA A 149 -10.95 29.92 19.41
N PHE A 150 -10.16 29.44 18.44
CA PHE A 150 -8.83 28.89 18.70
C PHE A 150 -7.78 29.96 19.00
N GLN A 151 -7.86 31.15 18.38
CA GLN A 151 -6.98 32.27 18.68
C GLN A 151 -7.28 32.93 20.04
N ALA A 152 -8.53 32.85 20.50
CA ALA A 152 -8.95 33.37 21.79
C ALA A 152 -8.58 32.45 22.98
N ILE A 153 -8.04 31.25 22.72
CA ILE A 153 -7.40 30.43 23.76
C ILE A 153 -6.01 31.04 24.02
N THR A 154 -5.97 32.20 24.69
CA THR A 154 -4.76 32.66 25.35
C THR A 154 -4.52 31.73 26.53
N SER A 155 -3.42 30.98 26.47
CA SER A 155 -2.99 30.08 27.55
C SER A 155 -3.08 30.80 28.90
N ASN A 156 -3.98 30.35 29.78
CA ASN A 156 -3.97 30.85 31.14
C ASN A 156 -2.66 30.40 31.80
N LYS A 157 -2.05 31.28 32.62
CA LYS A 157 -0.80 30.99 33.34
C LYS A 157 -0.88 29.73 34.21
N ALA A 158 -2.09 29.26 34.55
CA ALA A 158 -2.34 28.09 35.38
C ALA A 158 -2.03 26.74 34.67
N THR A 159 -2.09 26.67 33.34
CA THR A 159 -1.85 25.40 32.62
C THR A 159 -0.35 25.12 32.37
N ILE A 160 0.50 26.16 32.42
CA ILE A 160 1.94 26.04 32.17
C ILE A 160 2.68 25.33 33.33
N HIS A 161 2.13 25.33 34.55
CA HIS A 161 2.78 24.75 35.72
C HIS A 161 2.66 23.22 35.86
N LYS A 162 1.97 22.51 34.95
CA LYS A 162 1.82 21.05 35.01
C LYS A 162 2.81 20.25 34.16
N PHE A 163 3.76 20.91 33.49
CA PHE A 163 4.69 20.27 32.56
C PHE A 163 6.18 20.58 32.82
N ASN A 164 6.54 20.96 34.06
CA ASN A 164 7.94 20.90 34.51
C ASN A 164 8.13 19.71 35.44
#